data_AF-A0A7W1AKS4-F1
#
_entry.id   AF-A0A7W1AKS4-F1
#
_cell.length_a   1.000
_cell.length_b   1.000
_cell.length_c   1.000
_cell.angle_alpha   90.00
_cell.angle_beta   90.00
_cell.angle_gamma   90.00
#
_symmetry.space_group_name_H-M   'P 1'
#
loop_
_entity.id
_entity.type
_entity.pdbx_description
1 polymer ?
#
loop_
_entity_poly.entity_id
_entity_poly.type
_entity_poly.pdbx_seq_one_letter_code
_entity_poly.pdbx_strand_id
1 'polypeptide(L)'
;MARDITHRYIDPFAQIWLGAARRIGLRVERTPDAYAATDGGGTLAIGNDKTLDADDSLAQMIFHELCHSLVEGEDSFRKPDWGMDNTGLDHDWREHACLRTQWVLAGRHGLRGVFAPTTDFRAFWDALSGDVLADRTDPSVQSAIAAIRRAEHPPWAPHLNLALAASARIAAEAAAFTPEPDVLWTAVTARPRHPTGLHAGDASGTCG
;
A
#
# COMPACT_ATOMS: atom_id res chain seq x y z
N MET A 1 -34.07 -6.68 -26.64
CA MET A 1 -32.91 -5.77 -26.80
C MET A 1 -32.23 -5.67 -25.45
N ALA A 2 -30.91 -5.86 -25.38
CA ALA A 2 -30.15 -5.62 -24.16
C ALA A 2 -30.02 -4.12 -23.93
N ARG A 3 -30.12 -3.67 -22.67
CA ARG A 3 -29.95 -2.27 -22.28
C ARG A 3 -28.48 -1.85 -22.46
N ASP A 4 -28.25 -0.63 -22.95
CA ASP A 4 -26.90 -0.06 -23.02
C ASP A 4 -26.31 0.21 -21.62
N ILE A 5 -25.08 -0.24 -21.41
CA ILE A 5 -24.33 -0.04 -20.17
C ILE A 5 -23.54 1.26 -20.28
N THR A 6 -23.98 2.30 -19.57
CA THR A 6 -23.32 3.62 -19.55
C THR A 6 -22.34 3.79 -18.40
N HIS A 7 -22.43 2.95 -17.36
CA HIS A 7 -21.60 3.02 -16.16
C HIS A 7 -21.23 1.62 -15.70
N ARG A 8 -20.03 1.47 -15.16
CA ARG A 8 -19.54 0.25 -14.53
C ARG A 8 -19.27 0.55 -13.06
N TYR A 9 -19.70 -0.35 -12.18
CA TYR A 9 -19.30 -0.30 -10.78
C TYR A 9 -17.83 -0.70 -10.67
N ILE A 10 -17.08 0.07 -9.89
CA ILE A 10 -15.72 -0.24 -9.47
C ILE A 10 -15.72 -0.11 -7.96
N ASP A 11 -15.10 -1.07 -7.27
CA ASP A 11 -14.90 -0.98 -5.84
C ASP A 11 -14.24 0.37 -5.47
N PRO A 12 -14.83 1.18 -4.59
CA PRO A 12 -14.29 2.50 -4.25
C PRO A 12 -12.88 2.46 -3.66
N PHE A 13 -12.54 1.40 -2.92
CA PHE A 13 -11.21 1.23 -2.34
C PHE A 13 -10.18 1.00 -3.44
N ALA A 14 -10.44 0.06 -4.36
CA ALA A 14 -9.66 -0.15 -5.57
C ALA A 14 -9.57 1.12 -6.45
N GLN A 15 -10.66 1.86 -6.61
CA GLN A 15 -10.70 3.05 -7.47
C GLN A 15 -9.75 4.16 -6.98
N ILE A 16 -9.59 4.33 -5.66
CA ILE A 16 -8.59 5.25 -5.09
C ILE A 16 -7.19 4.87 -5.54
N TRP A 17 -6.83 3.60 -5.42
CA TRP A 17 -5.48 3.12 -5.71
C TRP A 17 -5.18 3.06 -7.21
N LEU A 18 -6.16 2.70 -8.04
CA LEU A 18 -6.08 2.84 -9.50
C LEU A 18 -5.85 4.30 -9.92
N GLY A 19 -6.51 5.25 -9.24
CA GLY A 19 -6.31 6.68 -9.46
C GLY A 19 -4.93 7.16 -9.00
N ALA A 20 -4.45 6.69 -7.85
CA ALA A 20 -3.14 7.00 -7.30
C ALA A 20 -2.01 6.48 -8.20
N ALA A 21 -2.05 5.21 -8.57
CA ALA A 21 -1.11 4.59 -9.50
C ALA A 21 -1.02 5.39 -10.82
N ARG A 22 -2.17 5.75 -11.42
CA ARG A 22 -2.20 6.57 -12.63
C ARG A 22 -1.51 7.92 -12.48
N ARG A 23 -1.71 8.60 -11.35
CA ARG A 23 -1.09 9.91 -11.10
C ARG A 23 0.41 9.80 -10.82
N ILE A 24 0.85 8.66 -10.29
CA ILE A 24 2.28 8.33 -10.08
C ILE A 24 2.95 7.91 -11.41
N GLY A 25 2.17 7.65 -12.47
CA GLY A 25 2.67 7.31 -13.80
C GLY A 25 2.54 5.83 -14.17
N LEU A 26 1.76 5.05 -13.42
CA LEU A 26 1.54 3.63 -13.66
C LEU A 26 0.14 3.35 -14.23
N ARG A 27 0.05 2.37 -15.12
CA ARG A 27 -1.19 1.77 -15.60
C ARG A 27 -1.34 0.39 -15.00
N VAL A 28 -2.37 0.21 -14.17
CA VAL A 28 -2.66 -1.11 -13.58
C VAL A 28 -3.46 -1.96 -14.56
N GLU A 29 -3.01 -3.18 -14.81
CA GLU A 29 -3.68 -4.18 -15.64
C GLU A 29 -3.97 -5.45 -14.83
N ARG A 30 -5.22 -5.92 -14.82
CA ARG A 30 -5.59 -7.17 -14.13
C ARG A 30 -5.34 -8.35 -15.06
N THR A 31 -4.59 -9.34 -14.60
CA THR A 31 -4.19 -10.51 -15.41
C THR A 31 -4.24 -11.81 -14.61
N PRO A 32 -4.52 -12.98 -15.22
CA PRO A 32 -4.29 -14.27 -14.57
C PRO A 32 -2.81 -14.69 -14.52
N ASP A 33 -1.94 -14.05 -15.31
CA ASP A 33 -0.61 -14.58 -15.64
C ASP A 33 0.51 -14.15 -14.68
N ALA A 34 0.20 -13.30 -13.70
CA ALA A 34 1.15 -12.83 -12.69
C ALA A 34 0.41 -12.52 -11.39
N TYR A 35 1.11 -12.67 -10.25
CA TYR A 35 0.59 -12.25 -8.95
C TYR A 35 0.73 -10.72 -8.81
N ALA A 36 1.96 -10.21 -8.96
CA ALA A 36 2.26 -8.81 -9.24
C ALA A 36 3.55 -8.74 -10.07
N ALA A 37 3.60 -7.83 -11.05
CA ALA A 37 4.79 -7.58 -11.86
C ALA A 37 4.75 -6.18 -12.49
N THR A 38 5.91 -5.57 -12.72
CA THR A 38 6.02 -4.36 -13.54
C THR A 38 6.90 -4.61 -14.75
N ASP A 39 6.53 -4.04 -15.89
CA ASP A 39 7.31 -4.15 -17.12
C ASP A 39 8.45 -3.11 -17.20
N GLY A 40 8.53 -2.17 -16.25
CA GLY A 40 9.44 -1.02 -16.32
C GLY A 40 9.10 -0.02 -17.43
N GLY A 41 7.97 -0.19 -18.10
CA GLY A 41 7.40 0.66 -19.14
C GLY A 41 6.15 1.42 -18.68
N GLY A 42 5.87 1.38 -17.36
CA GLY A 42 4.72 2.02 -16.74
C GLY A 42 3.49 1.12 -16.61
N THR A 43 3.58 -0.18 -16.91
CA THR A 43 2.49 -1.14 -16.64
C THR A 43 2.76 -1.87 -15.34
N LEU A 44 1.77 -1.90 -14.45
CA LEU A 44 1.74 -2.72 -13.24
C LEU A 44 0.68 -3.81 -13.42
N ALA A 45 1.13 -5.04 -13.72
CA ALA A 45 0.28 -6.21 -13.83
C ALA A 45 -0.04 -6.75 -12.43
N ILE A 46 -1.32 -6.95 -12.11
CA ILE A 46 -1.78 -7.50 -10.83
C ILE A 46 -2.74 -8.66 -11.09
N GLY A 47 -2.59 -9.73 -10.31
CA GLY A 47 -3.44 -10.91 -10.36
C GLY A 47 -4.93 -10.58 -10.38
N ASN A 48 -5.73 -11.29 -11.16
CA ASN A 48 -7.19 -11.22 -11.08
C ASN A 48 -7.70 -12.00 -9.86
N ASP A 49 -9.01 -11.98 -9.63
CA ASP A 49 -9.63 -12.59 -8.44
C ASP A 49 -9.50 -14.13 -8.39
N LYS A 50 -8.98 -14.78 -9.45
CA LYS A 50 -8.65 -16.21 -9.46
C LYS A 50 -7.19 -16.49 -9.09
N THR A 51 -6.34 -15.47 -9.14
CA THR A 51 -4.90 -15.56 -8.90
C THR A 51 -4.52 -15.04 -7.52
N LEU A 52 -5.24 -14.03 -7.02
CA LEU A 52 -5.01 -13.46 -5.69
C LEU A 52 -5.68 -14.29 -4.59
N ASP A 53 -5.17 -14.19 -3.37
CA ASP A 53 -5.77 -14.81 -2.19
C ASP A 53 -7.10 -14.13 -1.86
N ALA A 54 -7.98 -14.84 -1.16
CA ALA A 54 -9.35 -14.38 -0.92
C ALA A 54 -9.42 -13.11 -0.04
N ASP A 55 -8.39 -12.85 0.75
CA ASP A 55 -8.21 -11.68 1.60
C ASP A 55 -7.29 -10.61 0.98
N ASP A 56 -6.88 -10.78 -0.28
CA ASP A 56 -6.23 -9.74 -1.07
C ASP A 56 -7.24 -8.75 -1.63
N SER A 57 -6.98 -7.46 -1.45
CA SER A 57 -7.60 -6.40 -2.21
C SER A 57 -6.65 -5.85 -3.28
N LEU A 58 -7.20 -5.39 -4.40
CA LEU A 58 -6.41 -4.68 -5.42
C LEU A 58 -5.67 -3.46 -4.84
N ALA A 59 -6.26 -2.82 -3.83
CA ALA A 59 -5.65 -1.71 -3.11
C ALA A 59 -4.40 -2.14 -2.32
N GLN A 60 -4.45 -3.29 -1.62
CA GLN A 60 -3.29 -3.88 -0.94
C GLN A 60 -2.16 -4.13 -1.94
N MET A 61 -2.47 -4.78 -3.05
CA MET A 61 -1.48 -5.12 -4.08
C MET A 61 -0.82 -3.87 -4.67
N ILE A 62 -1.60 -2.84 -5.05
CA ILE A 62 -1.02 -1.59 -5.57
C ILE A 62 -0.16 -0.89 -4.52
N PHE A 63 -0.61 -0.84 -3.26
CA PHE A 63 0.15 -0.17 -2.21
C PHE A 63 1.48 -0.86 -1.93
N HIS A 64 1.46 -2.20 -1.89
CA HIS A 64 2.65 -3.02 -1.71
C HIS A 64 3.68 -2.78 -2.82
N GLU A 65 3.26 -2.84 -4.08
CA GLU A 65 4.12 -2.56 -5.23
C GLU A 65 4.69 -1.13 -5.22
N LEU A 66 3.91 -0.16 -4.76
CA LEU A 66 4.41 1.20 -4.57
C LEU A 66 5.46 1.27 -3.44
N CYS A 67 5.34 0.46 -2.38
CA CYS A 67 6.36 0.35 -1.34
C CYS A 67 7.66 -0.26 -1.88
N HIS A 68 7.60 -1.25 -2.78
CA HIS A 68 8.78 -1.72 -3.50
C HIS A 68 9.44 -0.62 -4.31
N SER A 69 8.66 0.11 -5.13
CA SER A 69 9.21 1.23 -5.91
C SER A 69 9.88 2.29 -5.03
N LEU A 70 9.35 2.54 -3.82
CA LEU A 70 9.96 3.45 -2.85
C LEU A 70 11.28 2.92 -2.29
N VAL A 71 11.39 1.63 -1.99
CA VAL A 71 12.62 0.97 -1.53
C VAL A 71 13.70 1.05 -2.60
N GLU A 72 13.34 0.74 -3.84
CA GLU A 72 14.26 0.73 -4.98
C GLU A 72 14.61 2.14 -5.50
N GLY A 73 13.72 3.11 -5.27
CA GLY A 73 13.89 4.49 -5.69
C GLY A 73 13.39 4.76 -7.12
N GLU A 74 13.47 6.02 -7.54
CA GLU A 74 12.77 6.50 -8.75
C GLU A 74 13.27 5.83 -10.05
N ASP A 75 14.55 5.48 -10.11
CA ASP A 75 15.12 4.78 -11.27
C ASP A 75 14.53 3.38 -11.50
N SER A 76 13.86 2.80 -10.50
CA SER A 76 13.21 1.50 -10.59
C SER A 76 12.02 1.49 -11.56
N PHE A 77 11.38 2.63 -11.81
CA PHE A 77 10.25 2.73 -12.73
C PHE A 77 10.60 2.34 -14.18
N ARG A 78 11.89 2.33 -14.52
CA ARG A 78 12.43 1.98 -15.84
C ARG A 78 12.93 0.54 -15.91
N LYS A 79 12.68 -0.27 -14.88
CA LYS A 79 13.18 -1.63 -14.74
C LYS A 79 12.02 -2.59 -14.53
N PRO A 80 12.02 -3.75 -15.20
CA PRO A 80 11.11 -4.83 -14.85
C PRO A 80 11.25 -5.21 -13.37
N ASP A 81 10.13 -5.47 -12.71
CA ASP A 81 10.02 -5.82 -11.29
C ASP A 81 10.85 -4.92 -10.37
N TRP A 82 10.84 -3.62 -10.66
CA TRP A 82 11.59 -2.57 -9.94
C TRP A 82 13.13 -2.73 -9.98
N GLY A 83 13.62 -3.69 -10.77
CA GLY A 83 15.01 -4.10 -10.82
C GLY A 83 15.40 -5.11 -9.72
N MET A 84 14.41 -5.74 -9.08
CA MET A 84 14.63 -6.82 -8.11
C MET A 84 14.80 -8.16 -8.82
N ASP A 85 15.66 -9.02 -8.27
CA ASP A 85 15.74 -10.43 -8.66
C ASP A 85 14.92 -11.25 -7.65
N ASN A 86 13.72 -11.65 -8.07
CA ASN A 86 12.78 -12.40 -7.22
C ASN A 86 13.14 -13.90 -7.11
N THR A 87 14.30 -14.33 -7.61
CA THR A 87 14.73 -15.73 -7.61
C THR A 87 15.98 -16.01 -6.78
N GLY A 88 16.67 -14.96 -6.30
CA GLY A 88 17.89 -15.06 -5.50
C GLY A 88 17.68 -14.94 -3.99
N LEU A 89 18.73 -15.25 -3.22
CA LEU A 89 18.77 -15.12 -1.75
C LEU A 89 18.71 -13.65 -1.26
N ASP A 90 18.87 -12.68 -2.17
CA ASP A 90 18.86 -11.25 -1.89
C ASP A 90 17.45 -10.63 -1.83
N HIS A 91 16.39 -11.39 -2.14
CA HIS A 91 15.02 -10.86 -2.16
C HIS A 91 14.47 -10.57 -0.75
N ASP A 92 14.77 -11.44 0.23
CA ASP A 92 14.13 -11.39 1.55
C ASP A 92 14.33 -10.06 2.28
N TRP A 93 15.52 -9.45 2.21
CA TRP A 93 15.78 -8.19 2.92
C TRP A 93 15.08 -7.00 2.25
N ARG A 94 14.94 -7.01 0.92
CA ARG A 94 14.22 -5.96 0.19
C ARG A 94 12.74 -6.05 0.51
N GLU A 95 12.24 -7.27 0.62
CA GLU A 95 10.85 -7.47 0.98
C GLU A 95 10.59 -7.08 2.45
N HIS A 96 11.51 -7.38 3.35
CA HIS A 96 11.49 -6.83 4.71
C HIS A 96 11.51 -5.29 4.74
N ALA A 97 12.26 -4.63 3.84
CA ALA A 97 12.29 -3.18 3.73
C ALA A 97 10.95 -2.62 3.22
N CYS A 98 10.33 -3.30 2.24
CA CYS A 98 9.01 -3.00 1.72
C CYS A 98 7.98 -3.06 2.85
N LEU A 99 7.94 -4.16 3.60
CA LEU A 99 6.99 -4.37 4.69
C LEU A 99 7.20 -3.39 5.85
N ARG A 100 8.43 -3.01 6.20
CA ARG A 100 8.69 -1.92 7.17
C ARG A 100 8.17 -0.57 6.67
N THR A 101 8.37 -0.28 5.40
CA THR A 101 7.85 0.95 4.75
C THR A 101 6.33 0.97 4.81
N GLN A 102 5.69 -0.12 4.38
CA GLN A 102 4.25 -0.36 4.42
C GLN A 102 3.70 -0.21 5.84
N TRP A 103 4.35 -0.82 6.83
CA TRP A 103 3.98 -0.75 8.25
C TRP A 103 3.96 0.68 8.79
N VAL A 104 4.97 1.48 8.44
CA VAL A 104 5.07 2.88 8.87
C VAL A 104 4.05 3.75 8.17
N LEU A 105 3.92 3.64 6.84
CA LEU A 105 3.01 4.47 6.05
C LEU A 105 1.54 4.16 6.35
N ALA A 106 1.16 2.88 6.39
CA ALA A 106 -0.19 2.46 6.80
C ALA A 106 -0.47 2.74 8.28
N GLY A 107 0.55 2.57 9.14
CA GLY A 107 0.48 2.92 10.56
C GLY A 107 0.19 4.40 10.79
N ARG A 108 0.75 5.26 9.92
CA ARG A 108 0.29 6.62 9.57
C ARG A 108 -1.19 6.81 9.86
N HIS A 109 -1.98 5.92 9.27
CA HIS A 109 -3.41 6.03 9.05
C HIS A 109 -4.28 5.05 9.81
N GLY A 110 -3.71 4.21 10.69
CA GLY A 110 -4.46 3.16 11.40
C GLY A 110 -4.83 1.98 10.50
N LEU A 111 -4.15 1.82 9.36
CA LEU A 111 -4.47 0.88 8.30
C LEU A 111 -3.54 -0.35 8.24
N ARG A 112 -2.76 -0.61 9.30
CA ARG A 112 -1.82 -1.75 9.31
C ARG A 112 -2.53 -3.07 9.03
N GLY A 113 -3.60 -3.38 9.74
CA GLY A 113 -4.34 -4.62 9.53
C GLY A 113 -4.95 -4.72 8.13
N VAL A 114 -5.52 -3.61 7.62
CA VAL A 114 -6.10 -3.54 6.26
C VAL A 114 -5.06 -3.74 5.17
N PHE A 115 -3.82 -3.34 5.40
CA PHE A 115 -2.71 -3.48 4.47
C PHE A 115 -1.70 -4.55 4.92
N ALA A 116 -2.10 -5.54 5.72
CA ALA A 116 -1.22 -6.65 6.04
C ALA A 116 -1.02 -7.52 4.78
N PRO A 117 0.19 -8.08 4.56
CA PRO A 117 0.42 -9.06 3.50
C PRO A 117 -0.31 -10.37 3.82
N THR A 118 -0.67 -11.11 2.78
CA THR A 118 -1.39 -12.40 2.83
C THR A 118 -0.45 -13.59 2.54
N THR A 119 0.73 -13.31 1.99
CA THR A 119 1.77 -14.28 1.62
C THR A 119 2.54 -14.83 2.83
N ASP A 120 3.54 -15.70 2.58
CA ASP A 120 4.44 -16.25 3.60
C ASP A 120 5.16 -15.18 4.45
N PHE A 121 5.32 -13.96 3.93
CA PHE A 121 5.89 -12.84 4.69
C PHE A 121 4.95 -12.28 5.77
N ARG A 122 3.72 -12.81 5.88
CA ARG A 122 2.81 -12.52 6.99
C ARG A 122 3.43 -12.82 8.35
N ALA A 123 4.24 -13.87 8.46
CA ALA A 123 4.94 -14.21 9.71
C ALA A 123 5.90 -13.08 10.14
N PHE A 124 6.59 -12.46 9.19
CA PHE A 124 7.46 -11.32 9.46
C PHE A 124 6.65 -10.09 9.87
N TRP A 125 5.57 -9.80 9.15
CA TRP A 125 4.65 -8.70 9.46
C TRP A 125 4.09 -8.79 10.88
N ASP A 126 3.60 -9.96 11.28
CA ASP A 126 3.00 -10.18 12.61
C ASP A 126 4.05 -10.07 13.73
N ALA A 127 5.33 -10.28 13.43
CA ALA A 127 6.43 -10.07 14.38
C ALA A 127 6.83 -8.59 14.54
N LEU A 128 6.39 -7.71 13.65
CA LEU A 128 6.70 -6.27 13.73
C LEU A 128 6.01 -5.64 14.94
N SER A 129 6.80 -4.93 15.75
CA SER A 129 6.29 -4.19 16.91
C SER A 129 7.22 -3.03 17.24
N GLY A 130 6.72 -2.06 18.03
CA GLY A 130 7.50 -0.91 18.46
C GLY A 130 8.04 -0.05 17.30
N ASP A 131 9.28 0.42 17.45
CA ASP A 131 10.01 1.13 16.39
C ASP A 131 10.66 0.12 15.44
N VAL A 132 9.98 -0.18 14.34
CA VAL A 132 10.43 -1.09 13.29
C VAL A 132 11.64 -0.57 12.50
N LEU A 133 12.14 0.63 12.83
CA LEU A 133 13.32 1.24 12.21
C LEU A 133 14.48 1.41 13.20
N ALA A 134 14.40 0.83 14.40
CA ALA A 134 15.39 1.05 15.46
C ALA A 134 16.79 0.51 15.11
N ASP A 135 16.88 -0.68 14.53
CA ASP A 135 18.16 -1.30 14.16
C ASP A 135 18.73 -0.68 12.88
N ARG A 136 19.55 0.36 13.04
CA ARG A 136 20.19 1.06 11.91
C ARG A 136 21.28 0.24 11.22
N THR A 137 21.63 -0.95 11.72
CA THR A 137 22.62 -1.83 11.09
C THR A 137 21.99 -2.79 10.08
N ASP A 138 20.69 -3.06 10.19
CA ASP A 138 19.92 -3.87 9.25
C ASP A 138 19.73 -3.13 7.90
N PRO A 139 20.19 -3.69 6.76
CA PRO A 139 20.01 -3.09 5.44
C PRO A 139 18.53 -2.83 5.07
N SER A 140 17.61 -3.67 5.56
CA SER A 140 16.17 -3.50 5.34
C SER A 140 15.65 -2.24 6.04
N VAL A 141 16.16 -1.95 7.25
CA VAL A 141 15.82 -0.74 8.00
C VAL A 141 16.38 0.50 7.29
N GLN A 142 17.64 0.45 6.86
CA GLN A 142 18.27 1.57 6.14
C GLN A 142 17.48 1.94 4.88
N SER A 143 17.06 0.93 4.13
CA SER A 143 16.30 1.10 2.89
C SER A 143 14.87 1.57 3.17
N ALA A 144 14.21 1.07 4.21
CA ALA A 144 12.90 1.55 4.63
C ALA A 144 12.92 3.03 5.05
N ILE A 145 13.98 3.50 5.74
CA ILE A 145 14.14 4.93 6.06
C ILE A 145 14.20 5.77 4.79
N ALA A 146 15.00 5.34 3.81
CA ALA A 146 15.12 6.03 2.53
C ALA A 146 13.78 6.06 1.78
N ALA A 147 13.08 4.93 1.73
CA ALA A 147 11.75 4.77 1.14
C ALA A 147 10.73 5.73 1.77
N ILE A 148 10.69 5.80 3.11
CA ILE A 148 9.77 6.68 3.83
C ILE A 148 10.03 8.16 3.50
N ARG A 149 11.30 8.57 3.33
CA ARG A 149 11.63 9.94 2.91
C ARG A 149 11.20 10.18 1.46
N ARG A 150 11.42 9.22 0.56
CA ARG A 150 11.00 9.34 -0.86
C ARG A 150 9.49 9.49 -1.01
N ALA A 151 8.70 8.92 -0.10
CA ALA A 151 7.23 9.04 -0.12
C ALA A 151 6.74 10.49 -0.03
N GLU A 152 7.59 11.43 0.39
CA GLU A 152 7.31 12.87 0.49
C GLU A 152 7.70 13.65 -0.78
N HIS A 153 8.25 12.98 -1.79
CA HIS A 153 8.73 13.57 -3.04
C HIS A 153 8.04 12.96 -4.28
N PRO A 154 8.05 13.67 -5.42
CA PRO A 154 7.64 13.09 -6.69
C PRO A 154 8.44 11.83 -7.04
N PRO A 155 7.87 10.87 -7.80
CA PRO A 155 6.50 10.89 -8.34
C PRO A 155 5.42 10.43 -7.34
N TRP A 156 5.79 9.92 -6.16
CA TRP A 156 4.83 9.35 -5.20
C TRP A 156 3.98 10.42 -4.50
N ALA A 157 4.61 11.51 -4.06
CA ALA A 157 3.89 12.63 -3.46
C ALA A 157 3.21 13.50 -4.53
N PRO A 158 2.01 14.03 -4.25
CA PRO A 158 1.21 13.87 -3.04
C PRO A 158 0.30 12.62 -3.06
N HIS A 159 0.32 11.87 -4.16
CA HIS A 159 -0.71 10.90 -4.54
C HIS A 159 -0.81 9.72 -3.57
N LEU A 160 0.32 9.19 -3.11
CA LEU A 160 0.36 8.09 -2.14
C LEU A 160 -0.29 8.46 -0.81
N ASN A 161 0.05 9.62 -0.24
CA ASN A 161 -0.52 10.04 1.03
C ASN A 161 -2.02 10.36 0.91
N LEU A 162 -2.46 10.95 -0.21
CA LEU A 162 -3.88 11.18 -0.48
C LEU A 162 -4.66 9.87 -0.59
N ALA A 163 -4.06 8.83 -1.19
CA ALA A 163 -4.65 7.50 -1.28
C ALA A 163 -4.83 6.88 0.11
N LEU A 164 -3.77 6.86 0.93
CA LEU A 164 -3.82 6.34 2.30
C LEU A 164 -4.85 7.09 3.17
N ALA A 165 -4.91 8.43 3.07
CA ALA A 165 -5.89 9.23 3.81
C ALA A 165 -7.33 8.94 3.36
N ALA A 166 -7.56 8.71 2.07
CA ALA A 166 -8.87 8.33 1.55
C ALA A 166 -9.26 6.90 1.94
N SER A 167 -8.31 5.97 1.90
CA SER A 167 -8.46 4.60 2.40
C SER A 167 -8.86 4.58 3.87
N ALA A 168 -8.27 5.43 4.71
CA ALA A 168 -8.63 5.52 6.13
C ALA A 168 -10.09 5.92 6.35
N ARG A 169 -10.62 6.83 5.52
CA ARG A 169 -12.02 7.24 5.59
C ARG A 169 -12.96 6.10 5.19
N ILE A 170 -12.67 5.43 4.07
CA ILE A 170 -13.48 4.27 3.63
C ILE A 170 -13.46 3.18 4.70
N ALA A 171 -12.28 2.84 5.20
CA ALA A 171 -12.12 1.75 6.15
C ALA A 171 -12.85 2.05 7.48
N ALA A 172 -12.79 3.29 7.96
CA ALA A 172 -13.52 3.70 9.15
C ALA A 172 -15.05 3.60 8.99
N GLU A 173 -15.59 4.03 7.85
CA GLU A 173 -17.02 3.91 7.57
C GLU A 173 -17.43 2.45 7.37
N ALA A 174 -16.66 1.66 6.62
CA ALA A 174 -16.96 0.24 6.37
C ALA A 174 -16.94 -0.59 7.67
N ALA A 175 -15.98 -0.33 8.56
CA ALA A 175 -15.88 -1.01 9.85
C ALA A 175 -17.13 -0.82 10.72
N ALA A 176 -17.81 0.33 10.63
CA ALA A 176 -19.02 0.61 11.41
C ALA A 176 -20.23 -0.25 10.99
N PHE A 177 -20.21 -0.84 9.79
CA PHE A 177 -21.28 -1.67 9.25
C PHE A 177 -20.90 -3.15 9.11
N THR A 178 -19.75 -3.54 9.66
CA THR A 178 -19.20 -4.89 9.53
C THR A 178 -19.39 -5.66 10.84
N PRO A 179 -20.44 -6.50 10.95
CA PRO A 179 -20.59 -7.44 12.06
C PRO A 179 -19.77 -8.73 11.88
N GLU A 180 -19.38 -9.08 10.64
CA GLU A 180 -18.63 -10.29 10.34
C GLU A 180 -17.18 -10.18 10.82
N PRO A 181 -16.69 -11.12 11.65
CA PRO A 181 -15.36 -11.02 12.25
C PRO A 181 -14.22 -11.26 11.26
N ASP A 182 -14.49 -11.94 10.15
CA ASP A 182 -13.53 -12.47 9.18
C ASP A 182 -13.40 -11.64 7.91
N VAL A 183 -13.98 -10.45 7.85
CA VAL A 183 -13.82 -9.54 6.71
C VAL A 183 -12.79 -8.44 7.00
N LEU A 184 -12.08 -8.01 5.96
CA LEU A 184 -10.93 -7.11 6.04
C LEU A 184 -11.16 -5.83 6.88
N TRP A 185 -12.40 -5.30 6.88
CA TRP A 185 -12.73 -4.05 7.56
C TRP A 185 -12.71 -4.13 9.08
N THR A 186 -12.70 -5.31 9.68
CA THR A 186 -12.48 -5.47 11.14
C THR A 186 -11.03 -5.18 11.55
N ALA A 187 -10.09 -5.16 10.60
CA ALA A 187 -8.67 -4.95 10.83
C ALA A 187 -8.27 -3.46 10.98
N VAL A 188 -9.24 -2.55 11.03
CA VAL A 188 -9.01 -1.10 11.20
C VAL A 188 -8.70 -0.79 12.66
N THR A 189 -7.56 -0.16 12.91
CA THR A 189 -7.26 0.37 14.24
C THR A 189 -7.72 1.81 14.33
N ALA A 190 -8.72 2.08 15.17
CA ALA A 190 -9.20 3.44 15.40
C ALA A 190 -8.04 4.34 15.85
N ARG A 191 -7.82 5.44 15.14
CA ARG A 191 -6.90 6.47 15.63
C ARG A 191 -7.48 7.09 16.90
N PRO A 192 -6.65 7.35 17.94
CA PRO A 192 -7.07 8.19 19.05
C PRO A 192 -7.60 9.52 18.50
N ARG A 193 -8.87 9.83 18.75
CA ARG A 193 -9.41 11.16 18.49
C ARG A 193 -8.81 12.10 19.52
N HIS A 194 -8.44 13.32 19.11
CA HIS A 194 -8.11 14.36 20.07
C HIS A 194 -9.31 14.55 21.03
N PRO A 195 -9.13 14.93 22.30
CA PRO A 195 -10.23 15.10 23.27
C PRO A 195 -11.37 16.03 22.82
N THR A 196 -11.12 16.89 21.82
CA THR A 196 -12.13 17.76 21.19
C THR A 196 -12.92 17.09 20.05
N GLY A 197 -12.69 15.81 19.78
CA GLY A 197 -13.33 15.06 18.70
C GLY A 197 -12.73 15.29 17.30
N LEU A 198 -11.73 16.17 17.18
CA LEU A 198 -11.05 16.46 15.92
C LEU A 198 -9.96 15.40 15.64
N HIS A 199 -9.76 15.09 14.35
CA HIS A 199 -8.57 14.36 13.93
C HIS A 199 -7.34 15.21 14.24
N ALA A 200 -6.28 14.61 14.78
CA ALA A 200 -4.99 15.29 14.93
C ALA A 200 -4.52 15.71 13.52
N GLY A 201 -4.67 17.01 13.24
CA GLY A 201 -4.47 17.58 11.90
C GLY A 201 -3.01 17.75 11.55
N ASP A 202 -2.75 17.59 10.25
CA ASP A 202 -1.48 17.81 9.58
C ASP A 202 -0.84 19.15 9.98
N ALA A 203 0.45 19.10 10.29
CA ALA A 203 1.25 20.23 10.78
C ALA A 203 1.58 21.27 9.68
N SER A 204 0.57 21.79 8.99
CA SER A 204 0.74 22.92 8.04
C SER A 204 0.22 24.25 8.58
N GLY A 205 -0.20 24.31 9.85
CA GLY A 205 -0.50 25.58 10.51
C GLY A 205 0.77 26.28 10.95
N THR A 206 1.20 27.31 10.22
CA THR A 206 2.14 28.30 10.74
C THR A 206 1.41 29.11 11.83
N CYS A 207 1.91 29.04 13.05
CA CYS A 207 1.53 30.01 14.08
C CYS A 207 2.10 31.37 13.64
N GLY A 208 1.23 32.38 13.59
CA GLY A 208 1.64 33.77 13.43
C GLY A 208 2.47 34.30 14.59
#